data_AF-A0A1W9V6M4-F1
#
_entry.id   AF-A0A1W9V6M4-F1
#
_cell.length_a   1.000
_cell.length_b   1.000
_cell.length_c   1.000
_cell.angle_alpha   90.00
_cell.angle_beta   90.00
_cell.angle_gamma   90.00
#
_symmetry.space_group_name_H-M   'P 1'
#
loop_
_entity.id
_entity.type
_entity.pdbx_description
1 polymer ?
#
loop_
_entity_poly.entity_id
_entity_poly.type
_entity_poly.pdbx_seq_one_letter_code
_entity_poly.pdbx_strand_id
1 'polypeptide(L)'
;MKSTGRNDLCFCGSGKKYKKCHLNEDERMEHEEYKKREEALKVTEKEASELEKENPEADNLSARKKGKVDNSFRPPASKSRRTKGMKSSSIPRRPAN
;
A
#
# COMPACT_ATOMS: atom_id res chain seq x y z
N MET A 1 9.86 -13.33 15.13
CA MET A 1 10.86 -12.26 15.35
C MET A 1 10.47 -11.47 16.58
N LYS A 2 11.41 -11.16 17.48
CA LYS A 2 11.18 -10.21 18.57
C LYS A 2 11.08 -8.83 17.95
N SER A 3 9.86 -8.35 17.77
CA SER A 3 9.59 -6.98 17.38
C SER A 3 10.09 -6.09 18.51
N THR A 4 11.33 -5.61 18.43
CA THR A 4 11.79 -4.51 19.27
C THR A 4 10.78 -3.40 19.04
N GLY A 5 10.00 -3.10 20.07
CA GLY A 5 8.95 -2.12 19.98
C GLY A 5 9.55 -0.78 19.56
N ARG A 6 8.79 0.02 18.81
CA ARG A 6 9.20 1.37 18.37
C ARG A 6 9.78 2.24 19.51
N ASN A 7 9.37 1.98 20.75
CA ASN A 7 9.81 2.69 21.96
C ASN A 7 11.01 2.06 22.69
N ASP A 8 11.45 0.85 22.31
CA ASP A 8 12.57 0.17 22.96
C ASP A 8 13.90 0.86 22.66
N LEU A 9 14.90 0.56 23.49
CA LEU A 9 16.25 1.03 23.26
C LEU A 9 16.76 0.50 21.92
N CYS A 10 17.42 1.39 21.18
CA CYS A 10 17.95 1.05 19.88
C CYS A 10 19.11 0.06 20.03
N PHE A 11 19.13 -0.97 19.18
CA PHE A 11 20.13 -2.03 19.19
C PHE A 11 21.55 -1.54 18.86
N CYS A 12 21.71 -0.34 18.29
CA CYS A 12 23.00 0.26 17.99
C CYS A 12 23.77 0.76 19.22
N GLY A 13 23.23 0.57 20.44
CA GLY A 13 23.90 0.97 21.67
C GLY A 13 23.88 2.48 21.95
N SER A 14 23.14 3.27 21.17
CA SER A 14 23.06 4.73 21.34
C SER A 14 22.32 5.19 22.61
N GLY A 15 21.70 4.27 23.35
CA GLY A 15 20.86 4.58 24.52
C GLY A 15 19.56 5.34 24.18
N LYS A 16 19.31 5.65 22.90
CA LYS A 16 18.11 6.34 22.42
C LYS A 16 17.03 5.32 22.07
N LYS A 17 15.76 5.73 22.13
CA LYS A 17 14.63 4.90 21.65
C LYS A 17 14.79 4.67 20.14
N TYR A 18 14.47 3.46 19.66
CA TYR A 18 14.58 3.07 18.24
C TYR A 18 13.91 4.09 17.30
N LYS A 19 12.73 4.60 17.66
CA LYS A 19 12.04 5.66 16.88
C LYS A 19 12.78 6.98 16.69
N LYS A 20 13.77 7.27 17.55
CA LYS A 20 14.59 8.50 17.50
C LYS A 20 16.00 8.23 16.98
N CYS A 21 16.32 6.98 16.65
CA CYS A 21 17.61 6.56 16.16
C CYS A 21 17.45 6.01 14.75
N HIS A 22 17.37 4.68 14.58
CA HIS A 22 17.34 4.05 13.26
C HIS A 22 16.01 4.10 12.51
N LEU A 23 14.88 4.33 13.19
CA LEU A 23 13.58 4.28 12.50
C LEU A 23 13.47 5.27 11.34
N ASN A 24 14.07 6.47 11.44
CA ASN A 24 14.03 7.44 10.36
C ASN A 24 14.86 6.97 9.15
N GLU A 25 15.99 6.32 9.41
CA GLU A 25 16.86 5.78 8.37
C GLU A 25 16.21 4.59 7.68
N ASP A 26 15.56 3.71 8.44
CA ASP A 26 14.79 2.58 7.90
C ASP A 26 13.64 3.08 7.02
N GLU A 27 12.86 4.06 7.50
CA GLU A 27 11.77 4.69 6.72
C GLU A 27 12.30 5.32 5.41
N ARG A 28 13.50 5.92 5.43
CA ARG A 28 14.14 6.49 4.23
C ARG A 28 14.62 5.41 3.26
N MET A 29 15.24 4.35 3.78
CA MET A 29 15.72 3.23 2.98
C MET A 29 14.57 2.52 2.27
N GLU A 30 13.49 2.19 2.99
CA GLU A 30 12.30 1.56 2.41
C GLU A 30 11.69 2.42 1.28
N HIS A 31 11.64 3.74 1.47
CA HIS A 31 11.13 4.66 0.46
C HIS A 31 12.02 4.72 -0.79
N GLU A 32 13.35 4.69 -0.64
CA GLU A 32 14.26 4.62 -1.77
C GLU A 32 14.17 3.28 -2.52
N GLU A 33 14.04 2.17 -1.80
CA GLU A 33 13.83 0.86 -2.40
C GLU A 33 12.52 0.79 -3.18
N TYR A 34 11.44 1.36 -2.64
CA TYR A 34 10.16 1.46 -3.34
C TYR A 34 10.29 2.24 -4.64
N LYS A 35 10.97 3.39 -4.61
CA LYS A 35 11.23 4.20 -5.82
C LYS A 35 12.05 3.45 -6.87
N LYS A 36 13.15 2.82 -6.46
CA LYS A 36 13.99 2.01 -7.35
C LYS A 36 13.19 0.88 -7.98
N ARG A 37 12.31 0.23 -7.21
CA ARG A 37 11.43 -0.82 -7.72
C ARG A 37 10.42 -0.28 -8.73
N GLU A 38 9.80 0.87 -8.48
CA GLU A 38 8.89 1.50 -9.44
C GLU A 38 9.61 1.94 -10.72
N GLU A 39 10.83 2.46 -10.62
CA GLU A 39 11.65 2.83 -11.77
C GLU A 39 12.05 1.60 -12.59
N ALA A 40 12.42 0.50 -11.93
CA ALA A 40 12.72 -0.76 -12.61
C ALA A 40 11.50 -1.29 -13.38
N LEU A 41 10.30 -1.26 -12.78
CA LEU A 41 9.06 -1.64 -13.48
C LEU A 41 8.82 -0.75 -14.72
N LYS A 42 9.00 0.57 -14.59
CA LYS A 42 8.85 1.51 -15.70
C LYS A 42 9.89 1.31 -16.80
N VAL A 43 11.11 0.86 -16.48
CA VAL A 43 12.13 0.55 -17.49
C VAL A 43 11.74 -0.72 -18.25
N THR A 44 11.29 -1.76 -17.55
CA THR A 44 10.84 -2.99 -18.21
C THR A 44 9.62 -2.81 -19.11
N GLU A 45 8.68 -1.95 -18.72
CA GLU A 45 7.50 -1.62 -19.54
C GLU A 45 7.90 -0.81 -20.79
N LYS A 46 8.88 0.08 -20.67
CA LYS A 46 9.41 0.85 -21.81
C LYS A 46 10.19 -0.04 -22.77
N GLU A 47 11.07 -0.91 -22.26
CA GLU A 47 11.77 -1.92 -23.07
C GLU A 47 10.79 -2.86 -23.79
N ALA A 48 9.74 -3.32 -23.12
CA ALA A 48 8.72 -4.16 -23.73
C ALA A 48 7.96 -3.45 -24.88
N SER A 49 7.70 -2.14 -24.74
CA SER A 49 7.03 -1.35 -25.78
C SER A 49 7.91 -0.98 -26.98
N GLU A 50 9.23 -1.15 -26.85
CA GLU A 50 10.21 -0.81 -27.89
C GLU A 50 10.47 -2.00 -28.84
N LEU A 51 10.39 -3.23 -28.33
CA LEU A 51 10.52 -4.47 -29.11
C LEU A 51 9.27 -4.82 -29.94
N GLU A 52 8.09 -4.29 -29.63
CA GLU A 52 6.86 -4.55 -30.39
C GLU A 52 6.80 -3.81 -31.75
N LYS A 53 7.72 -2.89 -32.04
CA LYS A 53 7.74 -2.15 -33.32
C LYS A 53 8.44 -2.91 -34.46
N GLU A 54 8.98 -4.10 -34.19
CA GLU A 54 9.75 -4.90 -35.15
C GLU A 54 9.10 -6.27 -35.41
N ASN A 55 7.78 -6.31 -35.66
CA ASN A 55 7.15 -7.44 -36.35
C ASN A 55 5.79 -7.02 -36.95
N PRO A 56 5.75 -6.45 -38.16
CA PRO A 56 4.51 -6.27 -38.88
C PRO A 56 4.24 -7.48 -39.78
N GLU A 57 3.67 -8.56 -39.24
CA GLU A 57 2.90 -9.50 -40.07
C GLU A 57 1.97 -10.41 -39.25
N ALA A 58 0.85 -10.79 -39.88
CA ALA A 58 -0.28 -11.59 -39.41
C ALA A 58 -1.34 -10.80 -38.60
N ASP A 59 -2.25 -10.08 -39.26
CA ASP A 59 -3.41 -10.56 -40.03
C ASP A 59 -4.66 -10.85 -39.17
N ASN A 60 -5.77 -10.39 -39.73
CA ASN A 60 -7.09 -10.26 -39.15
C ASN A 60 -7.73 -11.60 -38.80
N LEU A 61 -7.94 -11.88 -37.51
CA LEU A 61 -8.97 -12.84 -37.12
C LEU A 61 -9.51 -12.57 -35.70
N SER A 62 -10.47 -11.65 -35.59
CA SER A 62 -11.63 -11.80 -34.69
C SER A 62 -12.61 -10.63 -34.83
N ALA A 63 -13.24 -10.55 -36.00
CA ALA A 63 -14.64 -10.15 -36.01
C ALA A 63 -15.44 -11.25 -35.31
N ARG A 64 -15.64 -11.16 -33.98
CA ARG A 64 -16.78 -11.79 -33.32
C ARG A 64 -17.00 -11.31 -31.88
N LYS A 65 -18.19 -10.73 -31.73
CA LYS A 65 -19.02 -10.59 -30.54
C LYS A 65 -18.67 -9.44 -29.60
N LYS A 66 -19.33 -8.29 -29.85
CA LYS A 66 -19.86 -7.43 -28.79
C LYS A 66 -20.81 -8.28 -27.93
N GLY A 67 -20.25 -9.03 -26.98
CA GLY A 67 -20.99 -9.60 -25.88
C GLY A 67 -21.33 -8.46 -24.93
N LYS A 68 -22.60 -8.09 -24.88
CA LYS A 68 -23.15 -7.14 -23.91
C LYS A 68 -22.97 -7.79 -22.53
N VAL A 69 -21.93 -7.42 -21.79
CA VAL A 69 -21.79 -7.87 -20.40
C VAL A 69 -22.96 -7.25 -19.63
N ASP A 70 -23.84 -8.09 -19.09
CA ASP A 70 -24.93 -7.60 -18.27
C ASP A 70 -24.36 -7.13 -16.93
N ASN A 71 -24.57 -5.86 -16.62
CA ASN A 71 -24.06 -5.26 -15.39
C ASN A 71 -25.06 -5.55 -14.24
N SER A 72 -25.41 -6.82 -14.05
CA SER A 72 -26.40 -7.24 -13.04
C SER A 72 -25.78 -7.58 -11.68
N PHE A 73 -24.45 -7.57 -11.55
CA PHE A 73 -23.81 -7.74 -10.25
C PHE A 73 -23.82 -6.43 -9.43
N ARG A 74 -24.98 -6.12 -8.84
CA ARG A 74 -25.07 -5.18 -7.72
C ARG A 74 -24.60 -5.88 -6.45
N PRO A 75 -23.51 -5.44 -5.79
CA PRO A 75 -23.15 -5.98 -4.49
C PRO A 75 -24.28 -5.68 -3.49
N PRO A 76 -24.62 -6.62 -2.59
CA PRO A 76 -25.67 -6.38 -1.61
C PRO A 76 -25.26 -5.24 -0.69
N ALA A 77 -26.15 -4.27 -0.51
CA ALA A 77 -25.96 -3.16 0.41
C ALA A 77 -25.56 -3.71 1.78
N SER A 78 -24.30 -3.49 2.17
CA SER A 78 -23.78 -3.89 3.47
C SER A 78 -24.61 -3.17 4.52
N LYS A 79 -25.47 -3.93 5.22
CA LYS A 79 -26.26 -3.41 6.34
C LYS A 79 -25.30 -2.78 7.33
N SER A 80 -25.38 -1.46 7.45
CA SER A 80 -24.74 -0.67 8.50
C SER A 80 -24.97 -1.37 9.84
N ARG A 81 -23.90 -1.95 10.38
CA ARG A 81 -23.91 -2.55 11.71
C ARG A 81 -23.94 -1.39 12.70
N ARG A 82 -25.16 -0.92 13.03
CA ARG A 82 -25.40 0.01 14.14
C ARG A 82 -24.81 -0.61 15.41
N THR A 83 -23.67 -0.11 15.86
CA THR A 83 -23.15 -0.41 17.18
C THR A 83 -24.05 0.29 18.19
N LYS A 84 -24.88 -0.51 18.85
CA LYS A 84 -25.80 -0.04 19.88
C LYS A 84 -24.99 0.36 21.11
N GLY A 85 -24.77 1.67 21.26
CA GLY A 85 -24.48 2.34 22.53
C GLY A 85 -23.24 1.87 23.30
N MET A 86 -22.06 2.42 22.97
CA MET A 86 -21.07 2.70 24.01
C MET A 86 -21.35 4.11 24.53
N LYS A 87 -21.92 4.21 25.74
CA LYS A 87 -22.00 5.47 26.47
C LYS A 87 -20.56 5.91 26.75
N SER A 88 -20.15 7.04 26.17
CA SER A 88 -18.87 7.64 26.50
C SER A 88 -18.90 8.02 27.98
N SER A 89 -18.12 7.31 28.81
CA SER A 89 -17.82 7.79 30.15
C SER A 89 -17.01 9.07 29.98
N SER A 90 -17.66 10.22 30.18
CA SER A 90 -17.02 11.53 30.17
C SER A 90 -16.06 11.62 31.36
N ILE A 91 -14.82 11.18 31.18
CA ILE A 91 -13.77 11.32 32.19
C ILE A 91 -13.35 12.80 32.19
N PRO A 92 -13.58 13.56 33.28
CA PRO A 92 -13.16 14.95 33.35
C PRO A 92 -11.63 15.02 33.33
N ARG A 93 -11.09 15.99 32.58
CA ARG A 93 -9.64 16.23 32.54
C ARG A 93 -9.18 16.63 33.94
N ARG A 94 -8.21 15.89 34.49
CA ARG A 94 -7.53 16.26 35.74
C ARG A 94 -6.92 17.66 35.59
N PRO A 95 -7.14 18.58 36.55
CA PRO A 95 -6.45 19.86 36.54
C PRO A 95 -4.96 19.65 36.85
N ALA A 96 -4.12 20.47 36.24
CA ALA A 96 -2.69 20.52 36.57
C ALA A 96 -2.55 21.13 37.98
N ASN A 97 -1.91 20.38 38.89
CA ASN A 97 -1.27 20.95 40.08
C ASN A 97 0.17 21.29 39.70
#